data_AF-A0A6A5A061-F1
#
_entry.id   AF-A0A6A5A061-F1
#
_cell.length_a   1.000
_cell.length_b   1.000
_cell.length_c   1.000
_cell.angle_alpha   90.00
_cell.angle_beta   90.00
_cell.angle_gamma   90.00
#
_symmetry.space_group_name_H-M   'P 1'
#
loop_
_entity.id
_entity.type
_entity.pdbx_description
1 polymer ?
#
loop_
_entity_poly.entity_id
_entity_poly.type
_entity_poly.pdbx_seq_one_letter_code
_entity_poly.pdbx_strand_id
1 'polypeptide(L)'
;MGKSDIQDIKLQVNEPKDPFEVKHGYNYDYVFVFKVHDETEELTQIQKDLSMRTVLQRLANAGLETKMYYSTSRDLVFCKIRASLERLCKEADRIDLKLEFDADELKRVAEAGYPDRGIAPIRIKDDPTLTHRKAFDNIFAKYDMEPRLQPVYKKYGHKKIPFRGVDRIKLILSIVGSSTTDGGCHLNVTTLTIKKCLVTAYALHDEEEQASLTKKWINWASL
;
A
#
# COMPACT_ATOMS: atom_id res chain seq x y z
N MET A 1 -10.04 -26.39 -41.87
CA MET A 1 -10.78 -25.12 -41.71
C MET A 1 -11.49 -25.17 -40.35
N GLY A 2 -10.76 -24.89 -39.27
CA GLY A 2 -11.28 -24.95 -37.90
C GLY A 2 -11.30 -23.53 -37.33
N LYS A 3 -12.49 -22.98 -37.10
CA LYS A 3 -12.68 -21.66 -36.49
C LYS A 3 -12.25 -21.74 -35.03
N SER A 4 -11.31 -20.89 -34.64
CA SER A 4 -10.94 -20.67 -33.25
C SER A 4 -12.07 -19.93 -32.53
N ASP A 5 -12.66 -20.57 -31.53
CA ASP A 5 -13.60 -19.96 -30.60
C ASP A 5 -12.84 -18.94 -29.74
N ILE A 6 -12.79 -17.70 -30.21
CA ILE A 6 -12.46 -16.55 -29.37
C ILE A 6 -13.68 -16.32 -28.49
N GLN A 7 -13.67 -16.83 -27.27
CA GLN A 7 -14.62 -16.42 -26.25
C GLN A 7 -14.50 -14.92 -26.06
N ASP A 8 -15.57 -14.19 -26.40
CA ASP A 8 -15.72 -12.77 -26.13
C ASP A 8 -15.48 -12.50 -24.64
N ILE A 9 -14.28 -12.00 -24.32
CA ILE A 9 -13.98 -11.44 -23.00
C ILE A 9 -14.79 -10.15 -22.91
N LYS A 10 -15.97 -10.24 -22.29
CA LYS A 10 -16.70 -9.05 -21.85
C LYS A 10 -15.81 -8.31 -20.85
N LEU A 11 -15.12 -7.27 -21.31
CA LEU A 11 -14.61 -6.22 -20.43
C LEU A 11 -15.82 -5.72 -19.64
N GLN A 12 -15.86 -6.00 -18.35
CA GLN A 12 -16.95 -5.55 -17.49
C GLN A 12 -16.77 -4.05 -17.25
N VAL A 13 -17.23 -3.23 -18.19
CA VAL A 13 -17.06 -1.77 -18.18
C VAL A 13 -17.92 -1.09 -17.09
N ASN A 14 -18.85 -1.80 -16.45
CA ASN A 14 -19.80 -1.24 -15.47
C ASN A 14 -19.99 -2.14 -14.24
N GLU A 15 -18.91 -2.64 -13.62
CA GLU A 15 -19.07 -3.17 -12.25
C GLU A 15 -19.26 -2.02 -11.25
N PRO A 16 -20.16 -2.17 -10.26
CA PRO A 16 -20.23 -1.23 -9.16
C PRO A 16 -18.87 -1.15 -8.47
N LYS A 17 -18.45 0.08 -8.11
CA LYS A 17 -17.17 0.30 -7.41
C LYS A 17 -17.07 -0.62 -6.20
N ASP A 18 -15.91 -1.27 -6.04
CA ASP A 18 -15.64 -2.19 -4.94
C ASP A 18 -16.01 -1.52 -3.60
N PRO A 19 -16.85 -2.15 -2.75
CA PRO A 19 -17.23 -1.58 -1.46
C PRO A 19 -16.03 -1.18 -0.58
N PHE A 20 -14.92 -1.89 -0.70
CA PHE A 20 -13.67 -1.56 -0.03
C PHE A 20 -13.12 -0.21 -0.51
N GLU A 21 -13.07 0.00 -1.83
CA GLU A 21 -12.59 1.23 -2.43
C GLU A 21 -13.50 2.41 -2.09
N VAL A 22 -14.81 2.20 -2.12
CA VAL A 22 -15.80 3.21 -1.69
C VAL A 22 -15.62 3.59 -0.23
N LYS A 23 -15.22 2.65 0.64
CA LYS A 23 -15.01 2.89 2.07
C LYS A 23 -13.67 3.57 2.35
N HIS A 24 -12.58 3.05 1.77
CA HIS A 24 -11.21 3.39 2.14
C HIS A 24 -10.50 4.34 1.16
N GLY A 25 -11.02 4.47 -0.06
CA GLY A 25 -10.49 5.37 -1.08
C GLY A 25 -9.26 4.85 -1.82
N TYR A 26 -8.96 3.57 -1.67
CA TYR A 26 -7.92 2.83 -2.40
C TYR A 26 -8.36 1.37 -2.54
N ASN A 27 -7.68 0.60 -3.38
CA ASN A 27 -8.06 -0.79 -3.65
C ASN A 27 -6.89 -1.78 -3.41
N TYR A 28 -6.39 -2.46 -4.45
CA TYR A 28 -5.24 -3.35 -4.34
C TYR A 28 -3.95 -2.61 -4.67
N ASP A 29 -2.91 -2.86 -3.88
CA ASP A 29 -1.63 -2.14 -3.98
C ASP A 29 -0.49 -3.05 -4.48
N TYR A 30 -0.61 -4.37 -4.31
CA TYR A 30 0.46 -5.32 -4.61
C TYR A 30 -0.07 -6.61 -5.24
N VAL A 31 0.78 -7.33 -5.97
CA VAL A 31 0.40 -8.62 -6.58
C VAL A 31 1.52 -9.65 -6.46
N PHE A 32 1.12 -10.88 -6.15
CA PHE A 32 1.94 -12.08 -6.31
C PHE A 32 1.47 -12.85 -7.55
N VAL A 33 2.41 -13.34 -8.35
CA VAL A 33 2.11 -14.15 -9.54
C VAL A 33 2.64 -15.57 -9.32
N PHE A 34 1.75 -16.54 -9.35
CA PHE A 34 2.06 -17.96 -9.23
C PHE A 34 1.97 -18.63 -10.61
N LYS A 35 2.82 -19.64 -10.83
CA LYS A 35 2.70 -20.53 -11.99
C LYS A 35 1.66 -21.62 -11.67
N VAL A 36 0.80 -21.94 -12.63
CA VAL A 36 -0.03 -23.15 -12.57
C VAL A 36 0.84 -24.32 -13.02
N HIS A 37 0.93 -25.33 -12.16
CA HIS A 37 1.72 -26.53 -12.41
C HIS A 37 0.81 -27.66 -12.87
N ASP A 38 1.27 -28.44 -13.83
CA ASP A 38 0.60 -29.66 -14.25
C ASP A 38 0.75 -30.75 -13.18
N GLU A 39 -0.19 -31.69 -13.12
CA GLU A 39 -0.20 -32.77 -12.12
C GLU A 39 1.05 -33.66 -12.17
N THR A 40 1.73 -33.69 -13.32
CA THR A 40 2.94 -34.49 -13.56
C THR A 40 4.24 -33.75 -13.29
N GLU A 41 4.21 -32.44 -13.00
CA GLU A 41 5.42 -31.64 -12.76
C GLU A 41 5.99 -31.92 -11.36
N GLU A 42 7.24 -32.40 -11.29
CA GLU A 42 7.92 -32.62 -10.02
C GLU A 42 8.34 -31.29 -9.37
N LEU A 43 7.62 -30.90 -8.33
CA LEU A 43 7.95 -29.72 -7.53
C LEU A 43 9.06 -30.00 -6.52
N THR A 44 9.96 -29.03 -6.35
CA THR A 44 10.96 -29.05 -5.29
C THR A 44 10.30 -29.04 -3.91
N GLN A 45 11.00 -29.55 -2.88
CA GLN A 45 10.46 -29.55 -1.51
C GLN A 45 10.07 -28.15 -1.04
N ILE A 46 10.85 -27.12 -1.38
CA ILE A 46 10.57 -25.73 -1.03
C ILE A 46 9.27 -25.25 -1.68
N GLN A 47 9.00 -25.61 -2.94
CA GLN A 47 7.75 -25.25 -3.62
C GLN A 47 6.54 -25.96 -3.01
N LYS A 48 6.72 -27.16 -2.45
CA LYS A 48 5.66 -27.88 -1.71
C LYS A 48 5.40 -27.23 -0.36
N ASP A 49 6.45 -26.89 0.39
CA ASP A 49 6.35 -26.26 1.71
C ASP A 49 5.75 -24.85 1.61
N LEU A 50 6.24 -24.04 0.67
CA LEU A 50 5.78 -22.68 0.36
C LEU A 50 4.82 -22.68 -0.83
N SER A 51 3.88 -23.64 -0.85
CA SER A 51 2.83 -23.70 -1.85
C SER A 51 1.97 -22.43 -1.87
N MET A 52 1.26 -22.21 -2.98
CA MET A 52 0.28 -21.12 -3.07
C MET A 52 -0.71 -21.13 -1.90
N ARG A 53 -1.20 -22.30 -1.49
CA ARG A 53 -2.07 -22.45 -0.32
C ARG A 53 -1.40 -21.96 0.96
N THR A 54 -0.17 -22.39 1.22
CA THR A 54 0.60 -21.97 2.42
C THR A 54 0.82 -20.46 2.43
N VAL A 55 1.20 -19.88 1.29
CA VAL A 55 1.42 -18.43 1.16
C VAL A 55 0.13 -17.66 1.40
N LEU A 56 -0.99 -18.05 0.78
CA LEU A 56 -2.29 -17.41 0.98
C LEU A 56 -2.77 -17.51 2.42
N GLN A 57 -2.58 -18.66 3.07
CA GLN A 57 -2.93 -18.82 4.48
C GLN A 57 -2.14 -17.85 5.37
N ARG A 58 -0.84 -17.66 5.11
CA ARG A 58 0.00 -16.70 5.84
C ARG A 58 -0.44 -15.26 5.62
N LEU A 59 -0.77 -14.89 4.37
CA LEU A 59 -1.32 -13.57 4.05
C LEU A 59 -2.62 -13.30 4.82
N ALA A 60 -3.56 -14.26 4.81
CA ALA A 60 -4.83 -14.15 5.52
C ALA A 60 -4.62 -14.07 7.05
N ASN A 61 -3.73 -14.88 7.62
CA ASN A 61 -3.41 -14.85 9.05
C ASN A 61 -2.79 -13.51 9.49
N ALA A 62 -2.09 -12.81 8.59
CA ALA A 62 -1.53 -11.49 8.84
C ALA A 62 -2.55 -10.34 8.64
N GLY A 63 -3.80 -10.65 8.29
CA GLY A 63 -4.86 -9.67 8.06
C GLY A 63 -4.80 -8.99 6.69
N LEU A 64 -4.14 -9.60 5.70
CA LEU A 64 -4.15 -9.14 4.32
C LEU A 64 -5.32 -9.79 3.56
N GLU A 65 -6.00 -9.00 2.75
CA GLU A 65 -7.08 -9.47 1.88
C GLU A 65 -6.52 -9.77 0.49
N THR A 66 -6.96 -10.88 -0.09
CA THR A 66 -6.48 -11.34 -1.39
C THR A 66 -7.62 -11.57 -2.38
N LYS A 67 -7.42 -11.22 -3.65
CA LYS A 67 -8.29 -11.60 -4.77
C LYS A 67 -7.48 -12.26 -5.86
N MET A 68 -7.91 -13.44 -6.29
CA MET A 68 -7.20 -14.24 -7.28
C MET A 68 -7.92 -14.29 -8.61
N TYR A 69 -7.16 -14.33 -9.70
CA TYR A 69 -7.66 -14.56 -11.05
C TYR A 69 -6.60 -15.26 -11.88
N TYR A 70 -7.05 -16.05 -12.85
CA TYR A 70 -6.17 -16.69 -13.82
C TYR A 70 -5.73 -15.70 -14.91
N SER A 71 -4.55 -15.92 -15.49
CA SER A 71 -4.20 -15.36 -16.79
C SER A 71 -5.18 -15.83 -17.85
N THR A 72 -5.25 -15.11 -18.98
CA THR A 72 -6.04 -15.52 -20.14
C THR A 72 -5.65 -16.92 -20.64
N SER A 73 -4.35 -17.23 -20.60
CA SER A 73 -3.77 -18.54 -20.94
C SER A 73 -3.92 -19.61 -19.84
N ARG A 74 -4.41 -19.23 -18.65
CA ARG A 74 -4.59 -20.10 -17.47
C ARG A 74 -3.33 -20.81 -16.96
N ASP A 75 -2.16 -20.36 -17.38
CA ASP A 75 -0.85 -20.82 -16.94
C ASP A 75 -0.32 -20.06 -15.71
N LEU A 76 -0.95 -18.94 -15.36
CA LEU A 76 -0.60 -18.10 -14.22
C LEU A 76 -1.81 -17.80 -13.36
N VAL A 77 -1.58 -17.63 -12.06
CA VAL A 77 -2.54 -17.08 -11.10
C VAL A 77 -1.99 -15.78 -10.55
N PHE A 78 -2.73 -14.70 -10.74
CA PHE A 78 -2.45 -13.42 -10.12
C PHE A 78 -3.23 -13.33 -8.81
N CYS A 79 -2.52 -13.11 -7.72
CA CYS A 79 -3.07 -12.85 -6.40
C CYS A 79 -2.83 -11.38 -6.05
N LYS A 80 -3.86 -10.56 -6.21
CA LYS A 80 -3.84 -9.16 -5.76
C LYS A 80 -3.98 -9.12 -4.25
N ILE A 81 -3.21 -8.24 -3.61
CA ILE A 81 -3.09 -8.11 -2.16
C ILE A 81 -3.45 -6.67 -1.76
N ARG A 82 -4.26 -6.54 -0.71
CA ARG A 82 -4.59 -5.27 -0.07
C ARG A 82 -4.62 -5.41 1.45
N ALA A 83 -4.59 -4.28 2.15
CA ALA A 83 -4.71 -4.23 3.60
C ALA A 83 -5.77 -3.20 4.01
N SER A 84 -6.55 -3.50 5.04
CA SER A 84 -7.48 -2.53 5.63
C SER A 84 -6.73 -1.35 6.25
N LEU A 85 -7.40 -0.19 6.34
CA LEU A 85 -6.78 1.00 6.93
C LEU A 85 -6.29 0.74 8.36
N GLU A 86 -7.07 0.01 9.15
CA GLU A 86 -6.70 -0.36 10.52
C GLU A 86 -5.42 -1.21 10.56
N ARG A 87 -5.29 -2.19 9.65
CA ARG A 87 -4.08 -3.04 9.58
C ARG A 87 -2.85 -2.22 9.19
N LEU A 88 -3.01 -1.26 8.28
CA LEU A 88 -1.96 -0.33 7.88
C LEU A 88 -1.54 0.58 9.04
N CYS A 89 -2.51 1.12 9.81
CA CYS A 89 -2.23 1.93 11.00
C CYS A 89 -1.42 1.15 12.04
N LYS A 90 -1.83 -0.07 12.36
CA LYS A 90 -1.11 -0.96 13.30
C LYS A 90 0.31 -1.25 12.84
N GLU A 91 0.50 -1.49 11.54
CA GLU A 91 1.84 -1.73 11.01
C GLU A 91 2.70 -0.47 11.06
N ALA A 92 2.14 0.67 10.68
CA ALA A 92 2.85 1.94 10.64
C ALA A 92 3.36 2.36 12.02
N ASP A 93 2.55 2.12 13.06
CA ASP A 93 2.92 2.34 14.47
C ASP A 93 4.04 1.37 14.88
N ARG A 94 3.88 0.06 14.59
CA ARG A 94 4.88 -0.98 14.91
C ARG A 94 6.27 -0.69 14.33
N ILE A 95 6.34 -0.15 13.11
CA ILE A 95 7.62 0.13 12.42
C ILE A 95 8.10 1.58 12.58
N ASP A 96 7.45 2.39 13.41
CA ASP A 96 7.76 3.81 13.56
C ASP A 96 7.77 4.57 12.21
N LEU A 97 6.80 4.30 11.33
CA LEU A 97 6.75 4.88 9.99
C LEU A 97 6.71 6.40 10.08
N LYS A 98 7.69 7.09 9.48
CA LYS A 98 7.72 8.54 9.48
C LYS A 98 6.74 9.12 8.46
N LEU A 99 5.73 9.84 8.93
CA LEU A 99 4.75 10.55 8.12
C LEU A 99 4.91 12.06 8.27
N GLU A 100 4.52 12.78 7.22
CA GLU A 100 4.47 14.23 7.21
C GLU A 100 3.28 14.72 8.06
N PHE A 101 3.50 15.77 8.84
CA PHE A 101 2.40 16.50 9.47
C PHE A 101 1.78 17.52 8.51
N ASP A 102 0.49 17.79 8.72
CA ASP A 102 -0.19 18.91 8.10
C ASP A 102 0.27 20.21 8.76
N ALA A 103 0.80 21.14 7.97
CA ALA A 103 1.43 22.35 8.49
C ALA A 103 0.43 23.26 9.22
N ASP A 104 -0.80 23.36 8.74
CA ASP A 104 -1.83 24.23 9.31
C ASP A 104 -2.36 23.63 10.62
N GLU A 105 -2.64 22.33 10.66
CA GLU A 105 -3.05 21.66 11.88
C GLU A 105 -1.94 21.61 12.94
N LEU A 106 -0.70 21.36 12.52
CA LEU A 106 0.44 21.37 13.42
C LEU A 106 0.66 22.75 14.04
N LYS A 107 0.55 23.82 13.23
CA LYS A 107 0.61 25.20 13.73
C LYS A 107 -0.49 25.47 14.75
N ARG A 108 -1.74 25.10 14.45
CA ARG A 108 -2.87 25.27 15.37
C ARG A 108 -2.64 24.58 16.70
N VAL A 109 -2.14 23.35 16.66
CA VAL A 109 -1.82 22.57 17.85
C VAL A 109 -0.66 23.17 18.63
N ALA A 110 0.39 23.63 17.94
CA ALA A 110 1.53 24.28 18.57
C ALA A 110 1.13 25.59 19.26
N GLU A 111 0.31 26.41 18.62
CA GLU A 111 -0.17 27.69 19.14
C GLU A 111 -1.18 27.54 20.29
N ALA A 112 -1.86 26.40 20.37
CA ALA A 112 -2.72 26.06 21.51
C ALA A 112 -1.89 25.57 22.73
N GLY A 113 -0.80 24.86 22.47
CA GLY A 113 -0.02 24.17 23.51
C GLY A 113 -0.77 22.97 24.11
N TYR A 114 -0.21 22.38 25.17
CA TYR A 114 -0.88 21.35 25.96
C TYR A 114 -0.83 21.72 27.44
N PRO A 115 -1.80 22.53 27.93
CA PRO A 115 -1.85 22.96 29.33
C PRO A 115 -1.84 21.78 30.31
N ASP A 116 -2.57 20.71 29.99
CA ASP A 116 -2.68 19.50 30.82
C ASP A 116 -1.35 18.77 31.01
N ARG A 117 -0.39 18.99 30.09
CA ARG A 117 0.97 18.41 30.15
C ARG A 117 2.04 19.45 30.47
N GLY A 118 1.63 20.67 30.85
CA GLY A 118 2.54 21.78 31.13
C GLY A 118 3.33 22.27 29.91
N ILE A 119 2.84 22.01 28.69
CA ILE A 119 3.50 22.44 27.45
C ILE A 119 2.92 23.80 27.04
N ALA A 120 3.75 24.83 27.07
CA ALA A 120 3.38 26.18 26.68
C ALA A 120 3.09 26.28 25.16
N PRO A 121 2.21 27.21 24.74
CA PRO A 121 2.03 27.60 23.35
C PRO A 121 3.34 27.99 22.65
N ILE A 122 3.54 27.48 21.43
CA ILE A 122 4.66 27.81 20.56
C ILE A 122 4.15 28.70 19.43
N ARG A 123 4.70 29.92 19.33
CA ARG A 123 4.38 30.88 18.27
C ARG A 123 5.65 31.24 17.51
N ILE A 124 5.73 30.83 16.26
CA ILE A 124 6.88 31.11 15.39
C ILE A 124 6.39 32.02 14.26
N LYS A 125 7.06 33.14 14.05
CA LYS A 125 6.76 34.07 12.96
C LYS A 125 7.47 33.60 11.70
N ASP A 126 6.71 33.45 10.62
CA ASP A 126 7.29 33.22 9.29
C ASP A 126 7.85 34.55 8.76
N ASP A 127 9.16 34.57 8.45
CA ASP A 127 9.82 35.73 7.86
C ASP A 127 10.40 35.38 6.48
N PRO A 128 9.71 35.76 5.39
CA PRO A 128 10.17 35.49 4.02
C PRO A 128 11.53 36.11 3.67
N THR A 129 11.99 37.11 4.45
CA THR A 129 13.30 37.74 4.22
C THR A 129 14.45 36.87 4.75
N LEU A 130 14.19 36.02 5.75
CA LEU A 130 15.16 35.08 6.29
C LEU A 130 15.13 33.74 5.56
N THR A 131 13.92 33.24 5.26
CA THR A 131 13.75 31.95 4.57
C THR A 131 12.42 31.87 3.84
N HIS A 132 12.43 31.22 2.68
CA HIS A 132 11.21 30.94 1.91
C HIS A 132 10.37 29.80 2.49
N ARG A 133 10.90 29.03 3.46
CA ARG A 133 10.18 27.92 4.09
C ARG A 133 9.42 28.41 5.31
N LYS A 134 8.16 28.00 5.46
CA LYS A 134 7.40 28.29 6.68
C LYS A 134 7.86 27.38 7.81
N ALA A 135 7.68 27.84 9.05
CA ALA A 135 8.16 27.17 10.26
C ALA A 135 7.60 25.75 10.43
N PHE A 136 6.39 25.49 9.95
CA PHE A 136 5.68 24.22 10.11
C PHE A 136 5.66 23.33 8.86
N ASP A 137 6.33 23.75 7.78
CA ASP A 137 6.41 22.96 6.55
C ASP A 137 7.42 21.80 6.70
N ASN A 138 7.14 20.67 6.05
CA ASN A 138 8.05 19.52 5.94
C ASN A 138 8.48 18.91 7.29
N ILE A 139 7.61 18.94 8.29
CA ILE A 139 7.86 18.29 9.58
C ILE A 139 7.37 16.84 9.50
N PHE A 140 8.24 15.91 9.90
CA PHE A 140 7.95 14.47 9.90
C PHE A 140 8.07 13.90 11.31
N ALA A 141 7.15 13.03 11.67
CA ALA A 141 7.19 12.29 12.92
C ALA A 141 6.79 10.83 12.70
N LYS A 142 7.12 9.99 13.67
CA LYS A 142 6.65 8.60 13.70
C LYS A 142 5.13 8.58 13.72
N TYR A 143 4.52 7.66 12.97
CA TYR A 143 3.11 7.40 13.06
C TYR A 143 2.81 6.72 14.40
N ASP A 144 1.74 7.17 15.05
CA ASP A 144 1.24 6.63 16.30
C ASP A 144 -0.29 6.61 16.18
N MET A 145 -0.95 5.61 16.77
CA MET A 145 -2.41 5.48 16.76
C MET A 145 -3.10 6.37 17.81
N GLU A 146 -2.37 7.15 18.62
CA GLU A 146 -2.92 8.08 19.61
C GLU A 146 -3.96 9.01 18.93
N PRO A 147 -5.21 9.06 19.42
CA PRO A 147 -6.28 9.86 18.81
C PRO A 147 -5.93 11.34 18.65
N ARG A 148 -5.13 11.87 19.57
CA ARG A 148 -4.63 13.25 19.57
C ARG A 148 -3.73 13.56 18.38
N LEU A 149 -3.00 12.57 17.87
CA LEU A 149 -2.06 12.74 16.77
C LEU A 149 -2.71 12.52 15.38
N GLN A 150 -3.84 11.80 15.31
CA GLN A 150 -4.53 11.55 14.03
C GLN A 150 -4.92 12.80 13.23
N PRO A 151 -5.29 13.94 13.85
CA PRO A 151 -5.58 15.17 13.12
C PRO A 151 -4.35 15.84 12.52
N VAL A 152 -3.17 15.71 13.13
CA VAL A 152 -1.97 16.43 12.70
C VAL A 152 -1.22 15.73 11.57
N TYR A 153 -1.46 14.45 11.30
CA TYR A 153 -0.90 13.81 10.11
C TYR A 153 -1.53 14.35 8.83
N LYS A 154 -0.68 14.58 7.82
CA LYS A 154 -1.12 14.99 6.49
C LYS A 154 -1.94 13.88 5.84
N LYS A 155 -3.04 14.27 5.20
CA LYS A 155 -4.05 13.35 4.67
C LYS A 155 -4.16 13.45 3.15
N TYR A 156 -4.28 12.29 2.50
CA TYR A 156 -4.26 12.14 1.05
C TYR A 156 -5.56 11.51 0.53
N GLY A 157 -5.81 11.71 -0.77
CA GLY A 157 -6.98 11.20 -1.47
C GLY A 157 -8.31 11.81 -0.99
N HIS A 158 -9.40 11.35 -1.59
CA HIS A 158 -10.74 11.83 -1.27
C HIS A 158 -11.24 11.36 0.11
N LYS A 159 -10.71 10.24 0.64
CA LYS A 159 -11.01 9.73 1.99
C LYS A 159 -10.13 10.30 3.09
N LYS A 160 -9.16 11.17 2.75
CA LYS A 160 -8.31 11.86 3.72
C LYS A 160 -7.63 10.88 4.69
N ILE A 161 -6.94 9.88 4.16
CA ILE A 161 -6.15 8.91 4.95
C ILE A 161 -4.69 9.34 5.04
N PRO A 162 -3.93 8.95 6.08
CA PRO A 162 -2.56 9.43 6.28
C PRO A 162 -1.50 8.74 5.39
N PHE A 163 -1.89 7.73 4.59
CA PHE A 163 -0.96 6.93 3.79
C PHE A 163 -1.12 7.19 2.28
N ARG A 164 -0.02 7.51 1.59
CA ARG A 164 0.04 7.54 0.11
C ARG A 164 0.14 6.13 -0.45
N GLY A 165 -0.05 5.95 -1.76
CA GLY A 165 0.08 4.65 -2.42
C GLY A 165 1.41 3.95 -2.12
N VAL A 166 2.51 4.68 -2.23
CA VAL A 166 3.85 4.19 -1.90
C VAL A 166 4.02 3.78 -0.42
N ASP A 167 3.34 4.47 0.50
CA ASP A 167 3.41 4.15 1.93
C ASP A 167 2.63 2.86 2.20
N ARG A 168 1.45 2.68 1.60
CA ARG A 168 0.67 1.43 1.69
C ARG A 168 1.44 0.23 1.15
N ILE A 169 2.10 0.37 0.01
CA ILE A 169 2.95 -0.69 -0.57
C ILE A 169 4.09 -1.06 0.40
N LYS A 170 4.78 -0.07 0.97
CA LYS A 170 5.86 -0.32 1.95
C LYS A 170 5.33 -1.04 3.19
N LEU A 171 4.17 -0.64 3.70
CA LEU A 171 3.52 -1.28 4.83
C LEU A 171 3.15 -2.73 4.51
N ILE A 172 2.53 -3.00 3.35
CA ILE A 172 2.22 -4.36 2.91
C ILE A 172 3.48 -5.22 2.81
N LEU A 173 4.55 -4.70 2.21
CA LEU A 173 5.83 -5.41 2.12
C LEU A 173 6.44 -5.67 3.51
N SER A 174 6.30 -4.73 4.44
CA SER A 174 6.70 -4.92 5.83
C SER A 174 5.91 -6.04 6.50
N ILE A 175 4.58 -6.07 6.34
CA ILE A 175 3.71 -7.14 6.86
C ILE A 175 4.12 -8.51 6.30
N VAL A 176 4.36 -8.57 4.99
CA VAL A 176 4.79 -9.81 4.31
C VAL A 176 6.12 -10.32 4.87
N GLY A 177 7.10 -9.44 5.06
CA GLY A 177 8.43 -9.81 5.53
C GLY A 177 8.54 -10.07 7.04
N SER A 178 7.65 -9.51 7.85
CA SER A 178 7.75 -9.53 9.31
C SER A 178 7.42 -10.90 9.92
N SER A 179 7.93 -11.17 11.12
CA SER A 179 7.68 -12.41 11.86
C SER A 179 6.19 -12.64 12.11
N THR A 180 5.77 -13.90 12.18
CA THR A 180 4.41 -14.27 12.59
C THR A 180 4.09 -13.84 14.02
N THR A 181 5.10 -13.75 14.89
CA THR A 181 4.95 -13.20 16.26
C THR A 181 4.53 -11.75 16.28
N ASP A 182 4.91 -10.99 15.25
CA ASP A 182 4.66 -9.56 15.13
C ASP A 182 3.41 -9.28 14.27
N GLY A 183 2.63 -10.33 13.95
CA GLY A 183 1.47 -10.25 13.05
C GLY A 183 1.82 -10.16 11.57
N GLY A 184 3.03 -10.58 11.17
CA GLY A 184 3.48 -10.68 9.78
C GLY A 184 3.32 -12.08 9.17
N CYS A 185 3.79 -12.25 7.93
CA CYS A 185 3.68 -13.51 7.18
C CYS A 185 4.92 -14.40 7.27
N HIS A 186 6.06 -13.85 7.70
CA HIS A 186 7.38 -14.46 7.64
C HIS A 186 7.69 -15.01 6.24
N LEU A 187 7.46 -14.17 5.22
CA LEU A 187 7.68 -14.49 3.82
C LEU A 187 8.74 -13.57 3.23
N ASN A 188 9.81 -14.16 2.70
CA ASN A 188 10.80 -13.43 1.93
C ASN A 188 10.46 -13.53 0.43
N VAL A 189 9.96 -12.43 -0.14
CA VAL A 189 9.54 -12.37 -1.55
C VAL A 189 10.68 -12.72 -2.50
N THR A 190 11.89 -12.22 -2.25
CA THR A 190 13.07 -12.51 -3.06
C THR A 190 13.41 -14.01 -3.04
N THR A 191 13.35 -14.66 -1.87
CA THR A 191 13.54 -16.11 -1.76
C THR A 191 12.46 -16.87 -2.51
N LEU A 192 11.18 -16.46 -2.38
CA LEU A 192 10.07 -17.10 -3.08
C LEU A 192 10.24 -17.04 -4.61
N THR A 193 10.72 -15.91 -5.14
CA THR A 193 10.99 -15.76 -6.58
C THR A 193 12.19 -16.62 -7.02
N ILE A 194 13.32 -16.56 -6.31
CA ILE A 194 14.53 -17.35 -6.65
C ILE A 194 14.24 -18.85 -6.61
N LYS A 195 13.45 -19.30 -5.62
CA LYS A 195 13.05 -20.70 -5.45
C LYS A 195 11.87 -21.10 -6.33
N LYS A 196 11.44 -20.24 -7.28
CA LYS A 196 10.35 -20.49 -8.23
C LYS A 196 9.02 -20.88 -7.55
N CYS A 197 8.79 -20.39 -6.33
CA CYS A 197 7.49 -20.45 -5.66
C CYS A 197 6.57 -19.33 -6.17
N LEU A 198 7.16 -18.19 -6.55
CA LEU A 198 6.53 -17.10 -7.28
C LEU A 198 7.23 -16.93 -8.63
N VAL A 199 6.47 -16.58 -9.66
CA VAL A 199 7.00 -16.12 -10.95
C VAL A 199 7.54 -14.70 -10.77
N THR A 200 6.73 -13.83 -10.18
CA THR A 200 7.10 -12.44 -9.89
C THR A 200 6.19 -11.85 -8.81
N ALA A 201 6.59 -10.70 -8.29
CA ALA A 201 5.81 -9.90 -7.37
C ALA A 201 6.09 -8.41 -7.62
N TYR A 202 5.05 -7.59 -7.69
CA TYR A 202 5.19 -6.17 -8.03
C TYR A 202 4.03 -5.32 -7.48
N ALA A 203 4.27 -4.01 -7.40
CA ALA A 203 3.24 -3.05 -7.01
C ALA A 203 2.31 -2.74 -8.19
N LEU A 204 1.02 -2.56 -7.91
CA LEU A 204 0.05 -2.15 -8.91
C LEU A 204 0.12 -0.64 -9.15
N HIS A 205 -0.16 -0.21 -10.37
CA HIS A 205 -0.24 1.20 -10.72
C HIS A 205 -1.54 1.83 -10.21
N ASP A 206 -1.44 3.07 -9.75
CA ASP A 206 -2.58 3.97 -9.59
C ASP A 206 -2.72 4.77 -10.90
N GLU A 207 -3.69 4.39 -11.72
CA GLU A 207 -3.90 4.96 -13.06
C GLU A 207 -4.24 6.46 -13.00
N GLU A 208 -4.97 6.91 -11.97
CA GLU A 208 -5.34 8.32 -11.81
C GLU A 208 -4.12 9.17 -11.45
N GLU A 209 -3.31 8.70 -10.49
CA GLU A 209 -2.06 9.35 -10.11
C GLU A 209 -1.06 9.35 -11.29
N GLN A 210 -0.92 8.22 -11.99
CA GLN A 210 -0.04 8.09 -13.15
C GLN A 210 -0.45 9.05 -14.28
N ALA A 211 -1.73 9.15 -14.61
CA ALA A 211 -2.21 10.07 -15.64
C ALA A 211 -1.92 11.54 -15.28
N SER A 212 -2.15 11.90 -14.01
CA SER A 212 -1.88 13.26 -13.50
C SER A 212 -0.39 13.61 -13.56
N LEU A 213 0.47 12.70 -13.11
CA LEU A 213 1.92 12.86 -13.15
C LEU A 213 2.45 12.88 -14.59
N THR A 214 1.95 12.02 -15.46
CA THR A 214 2.31 11.98 -16.89
C THR A 214 2.01 13.32 -17.55
N LYS A 215 0.82 13.89 -17.32
CA LYS A 215 0.47 15.22 -17.84
C LYS A 215 1.40 16.32 -17.32
N LYS A 216 1.83 16.23 -16.07
CA LYS A 216 2.68 17.23 -15.42
C LYS A 216 4.15 17.14 -15.84
N TRP A 217 4.68 15.93 -15.98
CA TRP A 217 6.13 15.68 -16.14
C TRP A 217 6.51 15.20 -17.54
N ILE A 218 5.60 14.54 -18.25
CA ILE A 218 5.81 13.95 -19.58
C ILE A 218 4.99 14.76 -20.60
N ASN A 219 5.12 16.08 -20.54
CA ASN A 219 4.64 16.96 -21.61
C ASN A 219 5.86 17.44 -22.41
N TRP A 220 6.12 16.78 -23.53
CA TRP A 220 7.24 17.09 -24.40
C TRP A 220 6.96 18.28 -25.34
N ALA A 221 5.75 18.87 -25.28
CA ALA A 221 5.33 19.98 -26.12
C ALA A 221 5.85 21.37 -25.64
N SER A 222 6.91 21.39 -24.82
CA SER A 222 7.60 22.62 -24.41
C SER A 222 9.11 22.57 -24.67
N LEU A 223 9.55 21.84 -25.69
CA LEU A 223 10.88 21.98 -26.30
C LEU A 223 10.76 22.69 -27.65
#